data_AF-A0A2M7RTA7-F1
#
_entry.id   AF-A0A2M7RTA7-F1
#
_cell.length_a   1.000
_cell.length_b   1.000
_cell.length_c   1.000
_cell.angle_alpha   90.00
_cell.angle_beta   90.00
_cell.angle_gamma   90.00
#
_symmetry.space_group_name_H-M   'P 1'
#
loop_
_entity.id
_entity.type
_entity.pdbx_description
1 polymer ?
#
loop_
_entity_poly.entity_id
_entity_poly.type
_entity_poly.pdbx_seq_one_letter_code
_entity_poly.pdbx_strand_id
1 'polypeptide(L)'
;MEKEASTTYLNTGAVYLKHKKNYDKALQYFKLAAKSTNENMSLLSSIHRNLSEVYNYKSDYVKALYHGKKGIEYANLSNDKKSILEANENLSKIYYDQKKYDLAFQHFQIAFELKDSIFNESSSQQIAEMQTLYNVEKKETENELLKTQNELGKVELERKSTQQLYLIMSLILAAIIVIYIMYSLAQKKKTNKILNQKNEQISTKNKIIEEKNKDITDSLNYAKRIQNAILPEENLLLKHYDSFIYYLPKDIVSGDFYWIKEMGNKLYFSVVDCTGHGVPGAFMSIIGFNSLNRIVEDLQIAETGLVLDKLNELVINSIRKQDKDGISVRDGMDLSFCCIDLETKMLQFSGANNSLYILRATSNDRADIPISMTENGCNLLEIKADKMAIGGAENSKNYQTHQVQLQKEDAIYLFSDGYADQFGGPKGKKFMYKRFKELILSIQENTMSIQKETINKTMLDWKGDLDQIDDICVIGVRV
;
A
#
# COMPACT_ATOMS: atom_id res chain seq x y z
N MET A 1 -28.97 -51.86 95.88
CA MET A 1 -28.30 -51.82 97.20
C MET A 1 -27.83 -53.19 97.69
N GLU A 2 -28.66 -54.24 97.73
CA GLU A 2 -28.24 -55.55 98.29
C GLU A 2 -27.13 -56.28 97.49
N LYS A 3 -27.16 -56.23 96.14
CA LYS A 3 -26.15 -56.88 95.26
C LYS A 3 -24.74 -56.27 95.40
N GLU A 4 -24.67 -54.96 95.58
CA GLU A 4 -23.41 -54.24 95.83
C GLU A 4 -22.89 -54.50 97.24
N ALA A 5 -23.79 -54.62 98.23
CA ALA A 5 -23.42 -54.99 99.59
C ALA A 5 -22.80 -56.40 99.64
N SER A 6 -23.40 -57.39 98.96
CA SER A 6 -22.86 -58.76 98.90
C SER A 6 -21.47 -58.82 98.25
N THR A 7 -21.28 -58.16 97.11
CA THR A 7 -19.97 -58.10 96.42
C THR A 7 -18.92 -57.39 97.27
N THR A 8 -19.30 -56.32 97.96
CA THR A 8 -18.41 -55.58 98.87
C THR A 8 -18.01 -56.43 100.08
N TYR A 9 -18.97 -57.13 100.72
CA TYR A 9 -18.67 -58.06 101.81
C TYR A 9 -17.80 -59.24 101.35
N LEU A 10 -18.01 -59.75 100.14
CA LEU A 10 -17.17 -60.79 99.53
C LEU A 10 -15.73 -60.31 99.35
N ASN A 11 -15.53 -59.15 98.72
CA ASN A 11 -14.20 -58.59 98.50
C ASN A 11 -13.50 -58.26 99.84
N THR A 12 -14.25 -57.71 100.81
CA THR A 12 -13.73 -57.42 102.16
C THR A 12 -13.31 -58.71 102.88
N GLY A 13 -14.14 -59.75 102.82
CA GLY A 13 -13.81 -61.06 103.37
C GLY A 13 -12.57 -61.67 102.71
N ALA A 14 -12.43 -61.55 101.39
CA ALA A 14 -11.28 -62.05 100.64
C ALA A 14 -9.98 -61.35 101.04
N VAL A 15 -10.02 -60.04 101.31
CA VAL A 15 -8.86 -59.29 101.84
C VAL A 15 -8.50 -59.78 103.25
N TYR A 16 -9.48 -59.99 104.14
CA TYR A 16 -9.22 -60.53 105.48
C TYR A 16 -8.64 -61.95 105.44
N LEU A 17 -9.10 -62.78 104.50
CA LEU A 17 -8.61 -64.14 104.26
C LEU A 17 -7.17 -64.14 103.73
N LYS A 18 -6.92 -63.48 102.60
CA LYS A 18 -5.63 -63.60 101.88
C LYS A 18 -4.51 -62.75 102.48
N HIS A 19 -4.81 -61.53 102.94
CA HIS A 19 -3.77 -60.57 103.35
C HIS A 19 -3.63 -60.44 104.86
N LYS A 20 -4.73 -60.50 105.63
CA LYS A 20 -4.67 -60.36 107.10
C LYS A 20 -4.64 -61.70 107.85
N LYS A 21 -4.91 -62.82 107.16
CA LYS A 21 -5.03 -64.17 107.72
C LYS A 21 -5.93 -64.25 108.96
N ASN A 22 -6.93 -63.37 109.03
CA ASN A 22 -7.90 -63.33 110.12
C ASN A 22 -9.16 -64.07 109.69
N TYR A 23 -9.17 -65.38 109.92
CA TYR A 23 -10.18 -66.29 109.43
C TYR A 23 -11.56 -66.06 110.06
N ASP A 24 -11.63 -65.60 111.32
CA ASP A 24 -12.91 -65.34 111.99
C ASP A 24 -13.61 -64.11 111.40
N LYS A 25 -12.88 -63.02 111.16
CA LYS A 25 -13.44 -61.85 110.45
C LYS A 25 -13.78 -62.19 109.01
N ALA A 26 -12.93 -62.92 108.30
CA ALA A 26 -13.24 -63.37 106.93
C ALA A 26 -14.54 -64.19 106.91
N LEU A 27 -14.70 -65.12 107.85
CA LEU A 27 -15.91 -65.94 107.98
C LEU A 27 -17.16 -65.09 108.25
N GLN A 28 -17.05 -64.08 109.13
CA GLN A 28 -18.15 -63.16 109.42
C GLN A 28 -18.59 -62.42 108.16
N TYR A 29 -17.65 -61.85 107.40
CA TYR A 29 -17.96 -61.13 106.16
C TYR A 29 -18.50 -62.04 105.07
N PHE A 30 -17.97 -63.25 104.91
CA PHE A 30 -18.53 -64.19 103.92
C PHE A 30 -19.94 -64.68 104.29
N LYS A 31 -20.25 -64.83 105.59
CA LYS A 31 -21.63 -65.11 106.03
C LYS A 31 -22.57 -63.92 105.77
N LEU A 32 -22.09 -62.69 105.95
CA LEU A 32 -22.85 -61.50 105.57
C LEU A 32 -23.07 -61.43 104.06
N ALA A 33 -22.04 -61.71 103.26
CA ALA A 33 -22.15 -61.79 101.80
C ALA A 33 -23.19 -62.85 101.37
N ALA A 34 -23.15 -64.04 101.98
CA ALA A 34 -24.12 -65.09 101.71
C ALA A 34 -25.57 -64.69 102.06
N LYS A 35 -25.78 -63.92 103.15
CA LYS A 35 -27.10 -63.47 103.58
C LYS A 35 -27.66 -62.32 102.72
N SER A 36 -26.79 -61.47 102.19
CA SER A 36 -27.16 -60.32 101.35
C SER A 36 -27.21 -60.65 99.85
N THR A 37 -27.04 -61.91 99.46
CA THR A 37 -27.00 -62.30 98.05
C THR A 37 -28.38 -62.70 97.52
N ASN A 38 -28.74 -62.20 96.34
CA ASN A 38 -30.05 -62.40 95.72
C ASN A 38 -29.97 -63.44 94.59
N GLU A 39 -29.61 -64.68 94.94
CA GLU A 39 -29.54 -65.87 94.05
C GLU A 39 -28.60 -65.79 92.83
N ASN A 40 -27.68 -64.81 92.74
CA ASN A 40 -26.69 -64.79 91.65
C ASN A 40 -25.71 -65.97 91.76
N MET A 41 -25.80 -66.92 90.82
CA MET A 41 -25.02 -68.17 90.83
C MET A 41 -23.51 -67.94 90.80
N SER A 42 -22.98 -67.03 89.97
CA SER A 42 -21.53 -66.74 89.91
C SER A 42 -21.02 -66.13 91.22
N LEU A 43 -21.79 -65.23 91.83
CA LEU A 43 -21.44 -64.63 93.12
C LEU A 43 -21.56 -65.63 94.27
N LEU A 44 -22.60 -66.48 94.28
CA LEU A 44 -22.76 -67.59 95.22
C LEU A 44 -21.60 -68.58 95.11
N SER A 45 -21.16 -68.90 93.89
CA SER A 45 -19.98 -69.73 93.66
C SER A 45 -18.74 -69.15 94.33
N SER A 46 -18.49 -67.86 94.11
CA SER A 46 -17.34 -67.15 94.70
C SER A 46 -17.41 -67.10 96.24
N ILE A 47 -18.59 -66.85 96.82
CA ILE A 47 -18.80 -66.82 98.28
C ILE A 47 -18.54 -68.22 98.88
N HIS A 48 -19.12 -69.27 98.29
CA HIS A 48 -18.96 -70.64 98.77
C HIS A 48 -17.52 -71.15 98.62
N ARG A 49 -16.83 -70.80 97.53
CA ARG A 49 -15.41 -71.10 97.35
C ARG A 49 -14.54 -70.45 98.42
N ASN A 50 -14.79 -69.19 98.76
CA ASN A 50 -14.03 -68.50 99.80
C ASN A 50 -14.37 -69.02 101.21
N LEU A 51 -15.63 -69.36 101.50
CA LEU A 51 -16.01 -70.05 102.75
C LEU A 51 -15.31 -71.40 102.90
N SER A 52 -15.23 -72.16 101.80
CA SER A 52 -14.52 -73.44 101.73
C SER A 52 -13.06 -73.27 102.13
N GLU A 53 -12.37 -72.27 101.58
CA GLU A 53 -10.98 -71.97 101.90
C GLU A 53 -10.80 -71.54 103.36
N VAL A 54 -11.69 -70.68 103.89
CA VAL A 54 -11.64 -70.27 105.31
C VAL A 54 -11.79 -71.47 106.25
N TYR A 55 -12.77 -72.33 106.03
CA TYR A 55 -12.98 -73.50 106.89
C TYR A 55 -11.83 -74.51 106.77
N ASN A 56 -11.19 -74.60 105.60
CA ASN A 56 -9.99 -75.41 105.43
C ASN A 56 -8.85 -74.91 106.32
N TYR A 57 -8.59 -73.60 106.34
CA TYR A 57 -7.57 -73.02 107.23
C TYR A 57 -7.90 -73.16 108.72
N LYS A 58 -9.19 -73.30 109.08
CA LYS A 58 -9.62 -73.61 110.46
C LYS A 58 -9.61 -75.12 110.77
N SER A 59 -9.18 -75.96 109.82
CA SER A 59 -9.20 -77.42 109.89
C SER A 59 -10.58 -78.04 110.13
N ASP A 60 -11.66 -77.28 109.86
CA ASP A 60 -13.04 -77.81 109.82
C ASP A 60 -13.33 -78.35 108.42
N TYR A 61 -12.73 -79.50 108.13
CA TYR A 61 -12.74 -80.12 106.82
C TYR A 61 -14.15 -80.49 106.35
N VAL A 62 -15.07 -80.79 107.27
CA VAL A 62 -16.46 -81.12 106.94
C VAL A 62 -17.15 -79.91 106.32
N LYS A 63 -17.04 -78.74 106.95
CA LYS A 63 -17.60 -77.51 106.40
C LYS A 63 -16.83 -77.04 105.16
N ALA A 64 -15.52 -77.19 105.13
CA ALA A 64 -14.70 -76.84 103.97
C ALA A 64 -15.17 -77.58 102.71
N LEU A 65 -15.33 -78.90 102.79
CA LEU A 65 -15.82 -79.72 101.69
C LEU A 65 -17.26 -79.38 101.28
N TYR A 66 -18.15 -79.15 102.25
CA TYR A 66 -19.53 -78.76 101.98
C TYR A 66 -19.59 -77.46 101.15
N HIS A 67 -18.87 -76.43 101.60
CA HIS A 67 -18.84 -75.16 100.89
C HIS A 67 -18.10 -75.26 99.54
N GLY A 68 -17.05 -76.08 99.42
CA GLY A 68 -16.32 -76.27 98.17
C GLY A 68 -17.16 -76.93 97.09
N LYS A 69 -17.92 -77.97 97.46
CA LYS A 69 -18.87 -78.65 96.54
C LYS A 69 -19.99 -77.73 96.08
N LYS A 70 -20.57 -76.93 96.99
CA LYS A 70 -21.54 -75.89 96.61
C LYS A 70 -20.95 -74.84 95.67
N GLY A 71 -19.68 -74.48 95.86
CA GLY A 71 -18.97 -73.55 94.97
C GLY A 71 -18.94 -74.03 93.52
N ILE A 72 -18.64 -75.32 93.30
CA ILE A 72 -18.66 -75.93 91.97
C ILE A 72 -20.08 -75.99 91.39
N GLU A 73 -21.06 -76.39 92.18
CA GLU A 73 -22.46 -76.47 91.75
C GLU A 73 -22.96 -75.14 91.18
N TYR A 74 -22.72 -74.04 91.92
CA TYR A 74 -23.07 -72.71 91.46
C TYR A 74 -22.23 -72.24 90.26
N ALA A 75 -20.95 -72.62 90.18
CA ALA A 75 -20.10 -72.29 89.03
C ALA A 75 -20.64 -72.91 87.73
N ASN A 76 -21.02 -74.19 87.79
CA ASN A 76 -21.64 -74.92 86.69
C ASN A 76 -22.97 -74.30 86.26
N LEU A 77 -23.83 -73.90 87.21
CA LEU A 77 -25.09 -73.20 86.89
C LEU A 77 -24.87 -71.85 86.19
N SER A 78 -23.73 -71.19 86.44
CA SER A 78 -23.35 -69.93 85.78
C SER A 78 -22.56 -70.10 84.49
N ASN A 79 -22.21 -71.33 84.09
CA ASN A 79 -21.30 -71.63 82.97
C ASN A 79 -19.95 -70.89 83.03
N ASP A 80 -19.51 -70.49 84.22
CA ASP A 80 -18.27 -69.76 84.43
C ASP A 80 -17.10 -70.73 84.55
N LYS A 81 -16.48 -71.05 83.41
CA LYS A 81 -15.32 -71.96 83.30
C LYS A 81 -14.17 -71.57 84.24
N LYS A 82 -13.97 -70.27 84.50
CA LYS A 82 -12.93 -69.79 85.40
C LYS A 82 -13.28 -70.09 86.87
N SER A 83 -14.53 -69.87 87.25
CA SER A 83 -14.99 -70.20 88.61
C SER A 83 -14.99 -71.72 88.88
N ILE A 84 -15.29 -72.56 87.87
CA ILE A 84 -15.20 -74.02 87.98
C ILE A 84 -13.75 -74.46 88.23
N LEU A 85 -12.79 -73.87 87.52
CA LEU A 85 -11.36 -74.12 87.70
C LEU A 85 -10.92 -73.79 89.13
N GLU A 86 -11.17 -72.55 89.59
CA GLU A 86 -10.73 -72.08 90.91
C GLU A 86 -11.38 -72.87 92.07
N ALA A 87 -12.62 -73.34 91.91
CA ALA A 87 -13.30 -74.15 92.93
C ALA A 87 -12.74 -75.59 93.03
N ASN A 88 -12.33 -76.19 91.90
CA ASN A 88 -11.68 -77.50 91.88
C ASN A 88 -10.27 -77.45 92.50
N GLU A 89 -9.51 -76.36 92.30
CA GLU A 89 -8.23 -76.15 92.98
C GLU A 89 -8.40 -76.13 94.52
N ASN A 90 -9.44 -75.46 95.02
CA ASN A 90 -9.71 -75.41 96.46
C ASN A 90 -10.09 -76.78 97.03
N LEU A 91 -10.95 -77.57 96.34
CA LEU A 91 -11.28 -78.93 96.78
C LEU A 91 -10.08 -79.87 96.74
N SER A 92 -9.23 -79.75 95.72
CA SER A 92 -7.97 -80.50 95.64
C SER A 92 -7.11 -80.25 96.88
N LYS A 93 -6.92 -78.97 97.25
CA LYS A 93 -6.18 -78.58 98.46
C LYS A 93 -6.79 -79.13 99.74
N ILE A 94 -8.12 -79.07 99.87
CA ILE A 94 -8.84 -79.57 101.07
C ILE A 94 -8.67 -81.09 101.25
N TYR A 95 -8.74 -81.87 100.16
CA TYR A 95 -8.52 -83.32 100.24
C TYR A 95 -7.05 -83.67 100.49
N TYR A 96 -6.13 -82.86 99.97
CA TYR A 96 -4.70 -83.00 100.25
C TYR A 96 -4.40 -82.80 101.75
N ASP A 97 -4.97 -81.77 102.38
CA ASP A 97 -4.80 -81.49 103.81
C ASP A 97 -5.41 -82.59 104.71
N GLN A 98 -6.44 -83.31 104.23
CA GLN A 98 -7.00 -84.51 104.88
C GLN A 98 -6.18 -85.79 104.65
N LYS A 99 -5.07 -85.73 103.92
CA LYS A 99 -4.26 -86.88 103.47
C LYS A 99 -5.03 -87.87 102.58
N LYS A 100 -6.09 -87.42 101.91
CA LYS A 100 -6.85 -88.19 100.91
C LYS A 100 -6.35 -87.86 99.50
N TYR A 101 -5.14 -88.32 99.18
CA TYR A 101 -4.41 -87.89 97.98
C TYR A 101 -5.10 -88.24 96.65
N ASP A 102 -5.79 -89.38 96.56
CA ASP A 102 -6.48 -89.79 95.33
C ASP A 102 -7.56 -88.78 94.91
N LEU A 103 -8.38 -88.35 95.89
CA LEU A 103 -9.43 -87.34 95.66
C LEU A 103 -8.85 -85.96 95.37
N ALA A 104 -7.72 -85.62 96.01
CA ALA A 104 -7.00 -84.38 95.72
C ALA A 104 -6.53 -84.33 94.26
N PHE A 105 -5.97 -85.44 93.78
CA PHE A 105 -5.46 -85.55 92.41
C PHE A 105 -6.59 -85.47 91.37
N GLN A 106 -7.73 -86.11 91.60
CA GLN A 106 -8.89 -86.02 90.70
C GLN A 106 -9.35 -84.57 90.50
N HIS A 107 -9.52 -83.81 91.58
CA HIS A 107 -9.92 -82.41 91.48
C HIS A 107 -8.82 -81.52 90.88
N PHE A 108 -7.54 -81.86 91.10
CA PHE A 108 -6.43 -81.17 90.44
C PHE A 108 -6.46 -81.37 88.92
N GLN A 109 -6.69 -82.60 88.45
CA GLN A 109 -6.74 -82.92 87.03
C GLN A 109 -7.86 -82.17 86.31
N ILE A 110 -9.05 -82.07 86.92
CA ILE A 110 -10.17 -81.29 86.38
C ILE A 110 -9.77 -79.81 86.22
N ALA A 111 -9.12 -79.22 87.23
CA ALA A 111 -8.68 -77.83 87.16
C ALA A 111 -7.61 -77.62 86.07
N PHE A 112 -6.70 -78.58 85.87
CA PHE A 112 -5.65 -78.50 84.86
C PHE A 112 -6.21 -78.50 83.43
N GLU A 113 -7.11 -79.43 83.10
CA GLU A 113 -7.71 -79.53 81.75
C GLU A 113 -8.51 -78.28 81.36
N LEU A 114 -9.18 -77.63 82.32
CA LEU A 114 -9.90 -76.37 82.10
C LEU A 114 -8.97 -75.19 81.79
N LYS A 115 -7.74 -75.20 82.30
CA LYS A 115 -6.77 -74.10 82.12
C LYS A 115 -6.30 -73.99 80.68
N ASP A 116 -6.02 -75.12 80.02
CA ASP A 116 -5.51 -75.16 78.65
C ASP A 116 -6.56 -74.71 77.63
N SER A 117 -7.85 -74.99 77.87
CA SER A 117 -8.92 -74.60 76.95
C SER A 117 -9.15 -73.07 76.86
N ILE A 118 -8.81 -72.29 77.89
CA ILE A 118 -9.11 -70.85 77.95
C ILE A 118 -8.07 -69.99 77.18
N PHE A 119 -6.86 -70.50 76.92
CA PHE A 119 -5.74 -69.68 76.43
C PHE A 119 -5.63 -69.58 74.89
N ASN A 120 -6.08 -70.58 74.12
CA ASN A 120 -5.85 -70.63 72.65
C ASN A 120 -6.77 -69.73 71.80
N GLU A 121 -7.91 -69.27 72.30
CA GLU A 121 -8.93 -68.59 71.49
C GLU A 121 -8.59 -67.11 71.21
N SER A 122 -8.00 -66.40 72.17
CA SER A 122 -7.78 -64.94 72.07
C SER A 122 -6.70 -64.51 71.07
N SER A 123 -5.64 -65.30 70.89
CA SER A 123 -4.52 -64.93 69.99
C SER A 123 -4.88 -65.08 68.51
N SER A 124 -5.77 -66.02 68.18
CA SER A 124 -6.17 -66.28 66.79
C SER A 124 -6.97 -65.12 66.17
N GLN A 125 -7.75 -64.40 66.98
CA GLN A 125 -8.61 -63.31 66.51
C GLN A 125 -7.82 -62.05 66.09
N GLN A 126 -6.78 -61.67 66.84
CA GLN A 126 -5.98 -60.47 66.55
C GLN A 126 -5.21 -60.57 65.22
N ILE A 127 -4.74 -61.77 64.87
CA ILE A 127 -4.02 -62.00 63.61
C ILE A 127 -4.94 -61.79 62.40
N ALA A 128 -6.18 -62.26 62.48
CA ALA A 128 -7.17 -62.13 61.41
C ALA A 128 -7.54 -60.65 61.13
N GLU A 129 -7.67 -59.83 62.18
CA GLU A 129 -7.94 -58.40 62.05
C GLU A 129 -6.79 -57.65 61.38
N MET A 130 -5.55 -57.91 61.78
CA MET A 130 -4.36 -57.29 61.19
C MET A 130 -4.20 -57.61 59.70
N GLN A 131 -4.45 -58.87 59.30
CA GLN A 131 -4.43 -59.27 57.90
C GLN A 131 -5.50 -58.56 57.07
N THR A 132 -6.68 -58.33 57.66
CA THR A 132 -7.78 -57.63 56.98
C THR A 132 -7.43 -56.17 56.73
N LEU A 133 -6.90 -55.46 57.73
CA LEU A 133 -6.52 -54.05 57.60
C LEU A 133 -5.42 -53.85 56.54
N TYR A 134 -4.38 -54.68 56.56
CA TYR A 134 -3.31 -54.65 55.56
C TYR A 134 -3.84 -54.84 54.13
N ASN A 135 -4.78 -55.77 53.94
CA ASN A 135 -5.38 -56.02 52.62
C ASN A 135 -6.25 -54.85 52.13
N VAL A 136 -6.89 -54.10 53.03
CA VAL A 136 -7.66 -52.90 52.68
C VAL A 136 -6.72 -51.78 52.24
N GLU A 137 -5.69 -51.47 53.03
CA GLU A 137 -4.72 -50.41 52.72
C GLU A 137 -3.99 -50.66 51.39
N LYS A 138 -3.61 -51.92 51.11
CA LYS A 138 -3.02 -52.30 49.82
C LYS A 138 -3.96 -52.04 48.64
N LYS A 139 -5.26 -52.29 48.80
CA LYS A 139 -6.25 -52.03 47.73
C LYS A 139 -6.52 -50.54 47.55
N GLU A 140 -6.54 -49.76 48.62
CA GLU A 140 -6.70 -48.30 48.54
C GLU A 140 -5.52 -47.65 47.81
N THR A 141 -4.29 -48.01 48.16
CA THR A 141 -3.09 -47.53 47.48
C THR A 141 -3.04 -47.92 45.99
N GLU A 142 -3.46 -49.14 45.64
CA GLU A 142 -3.57 -49.57 44.24
C GLU A 142 -4.64 -48.77 43.47
N ASN A 143 -5.80 -48.52 44.07
CA ASN A 143 -6.86 -47.71 43.46
C ASN A 143 -6.43 -46.24 43.28
N GLU A 144 -5.72 -45.66 44.24
CA GLU A 144 -5.16 -44.32 44.11
C GLU A 144 -4.14 -44.25 42.96
N LEU A 145 -3.22 -45.22 42.88
CA LEU A 145 -2.25 -45.31 41.79
C LEU A 145 -2.94 -45.42 40.43
N LEU A 146 -3.95 -46.28 40.30
CA LEU A 146 -4.73 -46.43 39.07
C LEU A 146 -5.46 -45.15 38.69
N LYS A 147 -5.99 -44.40 39.68
CA LYS A 147 -6.64 -43.11 39.44
C LYS A 147 -5.64 -42.08 38.92
N THR A 148 -4.47 -41.98 39.54
CA THR A 148 -3.40 -41.08 39.09
C THR A 148 -2.89 -41.45 37.68
N GLN A 149 -2.71 -42.73 37.38
CA GLN A 149 -2.31 -43.19 36.04
C GLN A 149 -3.36 -42.84 34.97
N ASN A 150 -4.64 -43.01 35.28
CA ASN A 150 -5.72 -42.64 34.36
C ASN A 150 -5.78 -41.12 34.12
N GLU A 151 -5.60 -40.31 35.16
CA GLU A 151 -5.55 -38.84 35.03
C GLU A 151 -4.34 -38.39 34.20
N LEU A 152 -3.16 -38.97 34.45
CA LEU A 152 -1.96 -38.70 33.65
C LEU A 152 -2.16 -39.06 32.18
N GLY A 153 -2.73 -40.23 31.90
CA GLY A 153 -3.02 -40.67 30.53
C GLY A 153 -3.98 -39.72 29.79
N LYS A 154 -4.99 -39.16 30.47
CA LYS A 154 -5.90 -38.15 29.89
C LYS A 154 -5.16 -36.87 29.52
N VAL A 155 -4.32 -36.35 30.42
CA VAL A 155 -3.53 -35.14 30.16
C VAL A 155 -2.55 -35.36 28.99
N GLU A 156 -1.91 -36.54 28.91
CA GLU A 156 -1.05 -36.88 27.78
C GLU A 156 -1.82 -36.96 26.45
N LEU A 157 -3.02 -37.52 26.46
CA LEU A 157 -3.91 -37.56 25.29
C LEU A 157 -4.33 -36.16 24.84
N GLU A 158 -4.73 -35.29 25.78
CA GLU A 158 -5.07 -33.89 25.48
C GLU A 158 -3.87 -33.09 24.95
N ARG A 159 -2.67 -33.34 25.50
CA ARG A 159 -1.44 -32.75 24.99
C ARG A 159 -1.15 -33.21 23.56
N LYS A 160 -1.31 -34.50 23.27
CA LYS A 160 -1.14 -35.06 21.91
C LYS A 160 -2.17 -34.51 20.93
N SER A 161 -3.45 -34.42 21.32
CA SER A 161 -4.50 -33.86 20.45
C SER A 161 -4.27 -32.38 20.14
N THR A 162 -3.83 -31.61 21.14
CA THR A 162 -3.47 -30.19 20.96
C THR A 162 -2.26 -30.02 20.03
N GLN A 163 -1.22 -30.85 20.18
CA GLN A 163 -0.06 -30.85 19.28
C GLN A 163 -0.44 -31.22 17.83
N GLN A 164 -1.31 -32.22 17.65
CA GLN A 164 -1.83 -32.59 16.34
C GLN A 164 -2.65 -31.45 15.70
N LEU A 165 -3.47 -30.75 16.48
CA LEU A 165 -4.23 -29.59 15.99
C LEU A 165 -3.31 -28.48 15.48
N TYR A 166 -2.27 -28.11 16.24
CA TYR A 166 -1.29 -27.10 15.79
C TYR A 166 -0.55 -27.53 14.53
N LEU A 167 -0.17 -28.81 14.43
CA LEU A 167 0.47 -29.35 13.24
C LEU A 167 -0.45 -29.24 12.01
N ILE A 168 -1.72 -29.65 12.13
CA ILE A 168 -2.71 -29.55 11.04
C ILE A 168 -2.91 -28.09 10.63
N MET A 169 -3.09 -27.18 11.58
CA MET A 169 -3.25 -25.75 11.29
C MET A 169 -2.03 -25.16 10.59
N SER A 170 -0.82 -25.54 11.00
CA SER A 170 0.42 -25.10 10.34
C SER A 170 0.55 -25.62 8.90
N LEU A 171 0.13 -26.87 8.65
CA LEU A 171 0.13 -27.47 7.32
C LEU A 171 -0.90 -26.81 6.40
N ILE A 172 -2.09 -26.50 6.91
CA ILE A 172 -3.11 -25.76 6.17
C ILE A 172 -2.59 -24.37 5.80
N LEU A 173 -1.98 -23.65 6.75
CA LEU A 173 -1.41 -22.34 6.50
C LEU A 173 -0.30 -22.40 5.44
N ALA A 174 0.60 -23.38 5.53
CA ALA A 174 1.65 -23.59 4.54
C ALA A 174 1.07 -23.87 3.14
N ALA A 175 0.03 -24.69 3.04
CA ALA A 175 -0.64 -25.00 1.78
C ALA A 175 -1.27 -23.74 1.14
N ILE A 176 -1.92 -22.89 1.94
CA ILE A 176 -2.50 -21.62 1.47
C ILE A 176 -1.41 -20.70 0.91
N ILE A 177 -0.28 -20.58 1.60
CA ILE A 177 0.86 -19.76 1.15
C ILE A 177 1.41 -20.28 -0.19
N VAL A 178 1.58 -21.59 -0.34
CA VAL A 178 2.08 -22.21 -1.58
C VAL A 178 1.10 -21.96 -2.74
N ILE A 179 -0.21 -22.12 -2.51
CA ILE A 179 -1.24 -21.83 -3.52
C ILE A 179 -1.20 -20.36 -3.94
N TYR A 180 -1.08 -19.44 -2.99
CA TYR A 180 -0.98 -18.01 -3.27
C TYR A 180 0.27 -17.66 -4.10
N ILE A 181 1.43 -18.23 -3.76
CA ILE A 181 2.67 -18.03 -4.51
C ILE A 181 2.52 -18.56 -5.95
N MET A 182 1.98 -19.77 -6.13
CA MET A 182 1.73 -20.33 -7.46
C MET A 182 0.79 -19.47 -8.30
N TYR A 183 -0.30 -18.97 -7.70
CA TYR A 183 -1.25 -18.06 -8.35
C TYR A 183 -0.56 -16.75 -8.78
N SER A 184 0.21 -16.13 -7.89
CA SER A 184 0.93 -14.88 -8.14
C SER A 184 1.95 -15.03 -9.28
N LEU A 185 2.71 -16.13 -9.30
CA LEU A 185 3.67 -16.43 -10.37
C LEU A 185 2.98 -16.65 -11.73
N ALA A 186 1.86 -17.36 -11.74
CA ALA A 186 1.09 -17.58 -12.97
C ALA A 186 0.55 -16.26 -13.56
N GLN A 187 0.05 -15.35 -12.70
CA GLN A 187 -0.39 -14.03 -13.14
C GLN A 187 0.77 -13.18 -13.66
N LYS A 188 1.91 -13.15 -12.95
CA LYS A 188 3.12 -12.43 -13.41
C LYS A 188 3.57 -12.89 -14.79
N LYS A 189 3.54 -14.20 -15.07
CA LYS A 189 3.91 -14.73 -16.40
C LYS A 189 2.96 -14.26 -17.50
N LYS A 190 1.64 -14.24 -17.24
CA LYS A 190 0.64 -13.72 -18.20
C LYS A 190 0.85 -12.23 -18.47
N THR A 191 1.02 -11.44 -17.42
CA THR A 191 1.26 -9.99 -17.52
C THR A 191 2.54 -9.69 -18.29
N ASN A 192 3.64 -10.40 -18.00
CA ASN A 192 4.90 -10.22 -18.73
C ASN A 192 4.78 -10.58 -20.21
N LYS A 193 4.03 -11.62 -20.56
CA LYS A 193 3.77 -11.97 -21.96
C LYS A 193 3.02 -10.86 -22.69
N ILE A 194 1.95 -10.34 -22.09
CA ILE A 194 1.16 -9.23 -22.66
C ILE A 194 2.01 -7.95 -22.75
N LEU A 195 2.83 -7.67 -21.73
CA LEU A 195 3.70 -6.51 -21.71
C LEU A 195 4.75 -6.59 -22.83
N ASN A 196 5.38 -7.75 -23.03
CA ASN A 196 6.33 -7.94 -24.13
C ASN A 196 5.66 -7.77 -25.49
N GLN A 197 4.46 -8.34 -25.70
CA GLN A 197 3.70 -8.14 -26.93
C GLN A 197 3.36 -6.67 -27.18
N LYS A 198 2.96 -5.93 -26.14
CA LYS A 198 2.72 -4.48 -26.26
C LYS A 198 4.00 -3.71 -26.56
N ASN A 199 5.12 -4.07 -25.95
CA ASN A 199 6.41 -3.42 -26.21
C ASN A 199 6.89 -3.67 -27.64
N GLU A 200 6.71 -4.87 -28.18
CA GLU A 200 7.00 -5.19 -29.59
C GLU A 200 6.08 -4.39 -30.54
N GLN A 201 4.79 -4.29 -30.22
CA GLN A 201 3.85 -3.46 -30.99
C GLN A 201 4.21 -1.97 -30.95
N ILE A 202 4.65 -1.45 -29.80
CA ILE A 202 5.10 -0.07 -29.68
C ILE A 202 6.39 0.13 -30.48
N SER A 203 7.36 -0.77 -30.36
CA SER A 203 8.62 -0.69 -31.10
C SER A 203 8.41 -0.70 -32.62
N THR A 204 7.50 -1.55 -33.12
CA THR A 204 7.16 -1.61 -34.54
C THR A 204 6.42 -0.36 -35.00
N LYS A 205 5.47 0.15 -34.22
CA LYS A 205 4.78 1.42 -34.53
C LYS A 205 5.74 2.61 -34.53
N ASN A 206 6.66 2.70 -33.57
CA ASN A 206 7.66 3.76 -33.50
C ASN A 206 8.57 3.73 -34.75
N LYS A 207 9.00 2.53 -35.17
CA LYS A 207 9.79 2.38 -36.39
C LYS A 207 9.04 2.85 -37.64
N ILE A 208 7.76 2.49 -37.77
CA ILE A 208 6.92 2.95 -38.89
C ILE A 208 6.75 4.48 -38.86
N ILE A 209 6.53 5.07 -37.68
CA ILE A 209 6.41 6.53 -37.51
C ILE A 209 7.72 7.22 -37.89
N GLU A 210 8.86 6.67 -37.47
CA GLU A 210 10.18 7.23 -37.78
C GLU A 210 10.46 7.18 -39.29
N GLU A 211 10.17 6.04 -39.95
CA GLU A 211 10.25 5.91 -41.41
C GLU A 211 9.32 6.91 -42.12
N LYS A 212 8.07 7.05 -41.66
CA LYS A 212 7.12 8.00 -42.24
C LYS A 212 7.52 9.46 -42.05
N ASN A 213 8.04 9.83 -40.87
CA ASN A 213 8.54 11.17 -40.61
C ASN A 213 9.75 11.50 -41.48
N LYS A 214 10.62 10.52 -41.71
CA LYS A 214 11.75 10.67 -42.64
C LYS A 214 11.26 10.91 -44.06
N ASP A 215 10.35 10.09 -44.58
CA ASP A 215 9.78 10.25 -45.94
C ASP A 215 9.12 11.63 -46.13
N ILE A 216 8.38 12.09 -45.11
CA ILE A 216 7.73 13.41 -45.12
C ILE A 216 8.79 14.51 -45.14
N THR A 217 9.80 14.42 -44.27
CA THR A 217 10.88 15.41 -44.18
C THR A 217 11.67 15.49 -45.48
N ASP A 218 11.98 14.36 -46.12
CA ASP A 218 12.66 14.31 -47.41
C ASP A 218 11.81 14.96 -48.51
N SER A 219 10.49 14.75 -48.49
CA SER A 219 9.55 15.38 -49.43
C SER A 219 9.46 16.90 -49.22
N LEU A 220 9.45 17.37 -47.96
CA LEU A 220 9.47 18.80 -47.63
C LEU A 220 10.79 19.46 -48.04
N ASN A 221 11.92 18.78 -47.84
CA ASN A 221 13.23 19.26 -48.29
C ASN A 221 13.29 19.37 -49.82
N TYR A 222 12.66 18.44 -50.54
CA TYR A 222 12.51 18.54 -51.99
C TYR A 222 11.66 19.75 -52.39
N ALA A 223 10.53 19.98 -51.73
CA ALA A 223 9.70 21.16 -51.95
C ALA A 223 10.46 22.47 -51.66
N LYS A 224 11.27 22.52 -50.60
CA LYS A 224 12.16 23.66 -50.31
C LYS A 224 13.14 23.93 -51.43
N ARG A 225 13.71 22.91 -52.07
CA ARG A 225 14.59 23.10 -53.23
C ARG A 225 13.87 23.73 -54.40
N ILE A 226 12.61 23.34 -54.66
CA ILE A 226 11.78 23.95 -55.70
C ILE A 226 11.49 25.41 -55.35
N GLN A 227 11.08 25.69 -54.11
CA GLN A 227 10.80 27.05 -53.65
C GLN A 227 12.05 27.96 -53.74
N ASN A 228 13.20 27.47 -53.29
CA ASN A 228 14.45 28.25 -53.39
C ASN A 228 14.90 28.46 -54.84
N ALA A 229 14.54 27.57 -55.77
CA ALA A 229 14.89 27.70 -57.18
C ALA A 229 14.04 28.76 -57.91
N ILE A 230 12.86 29.12 -57.38
CA ILE A 230 12.04 30.21 -57.93
C ILE A 230 12.42 31.57 -57.34
N LEU A 231 12.95 31.63 -56.12
CA LEU A 231 13.31 32.90 -55.49
C LEU A 231 14.42 33.63 -56.28
N PRO A 232 14.32 34.95 -56.43
CA PRO A 232 15.29 35.73 -57.19
C PRO A 232 16.62 35.84 -56.42
N GLU A 233 17.71 36.09 -57.14
CA GLU A 233 19.01 36.31 -56.50
C GLU A 233 19.02 37.60 -55.66
N GLU A 234 19.52 37.53 -54.42
CA GLU A 234 19.58 38.69 -53.50
C GLU A 234 20.37 39.88 -54.10
N ASN A 235 21.30 39.61 -55.02
CA ASN A 235 22.16 40.61 -55.64
C ASN A 235 21.44 41.55 -56.62
N LEU A 236 20.21 41.23 -57.05
CA LEU A 236 19.47 42.05 -58.02
C LEU A 236 19.13 43.44 -57.48
N LEU A 237 18.75 43.56 -56.21
CA LEU A 237 18.54 44.85 -55.57
C LEU A 237 19.87 45.57 -55.32
N LEU A 238 20.87 44.83 -54.82
CA LEU A 238 22.22 45.33 -54.52
C LEU A 238 22.94 45.92 -55.74
N LYS A 239 22.60 45.47 -56.95
CA LYS A 239 23.14 46.00 -58.21
C LYS A 239 22.82 47.49 -58.39
N HIS A 240 21.69 47.96 -57.90
CA HIS A 240 21.21 49.34 -58.09
C HIS A 240 21.24 50.17 -56.82
N TYR A 241 20.95 49.57 -55.66
CA TYR A 241 20.77 50.26 -54.38
C TYR A 241 21.36 49.45 -53.22
N ASP A 242 21.92 50.14 -52.20
CA ASP A 242 22.31 49.46 -50.96
C ASP A 242 21.06 48.85 -50.32
N SER A 243 21.05 47.54 -50.10
CA SER A 243 19.82 46.83 -49.77
C SER A 243 20.09 45.53 -49.01
N PHE A 244 19.06 45.03 -48.36
CA PHE A 244 19.10 43.72 -47.72
C PHE A 244 17.77 42.99 -47.88
N ILE A 245 17.85 41.66 -47.88
CA ILE A 245 16.69 40.77 -47.75
C ILE A 245 16.91 39.92 -46.50
N TYR A 246 16.02 40.06 -45.54
CA TYR A 246 15.95 39.23 -44.34
C TYR A 246 14.78 38.27 -44.49
N TYR A 247 15.09 37.01 -44.81
CA TYR A 247 14.11 35.97 -45.08
C TYR A 247 14.35 34.78 -44.15
N LEU A 248 13.37 34.50 -43.29
CA LEU A 248 13.44 33.45 -42.29
C LEU A 248 12.12 32.67 -42.25
N PRO A 249 12.04 31.52 -42.97
CA PRO A 249 10.92 30.60 -42.87
C PRO A 249 10.75 30.04 -41.46
N LYS A 250 9.51 29.85 -41.03
CA LYS A 250 9.11 29.16 -39.79
C LYS A 250 9.36 27.67 -39.88
N ASP A 251 8.91 27.06 -40.98
CA ASP A 251 9.02 25.63 -41.26
C ASP A 251 10.06 25.36 -42.37
N ILE A 252 10.13 24.12 -42.88
CA ILE A 252 11.05 23.76 -43.98
C ILE A 252 10.74 24.57 -45.26
N VAL A 253 9.47 24.88 -45.48
CA VAL A 253 8.96 25.68 -46.59
C VAL A 253 8.10 26.82 -46.06
N SER A 254 8.04 27.93 -46.79
CA SER A 254 7.41 29.18 -46.34
C SER A 254 6.17 29.52 -47.17
N GLY A 255 5.17 30.18 -46.59
CA GLY A 255 4.15 30.94 -47.31
C GLY A 255 4.68 32.26 -47.85
N ASP A 256 5.58 32.89 -47.08
CA ASP A 256 6.20 34.14 -47.48
C ASP A 256 7.19 33.96 -48.62
N PHE A 257 7.21 34.93 -49.52
CA PHE A 257 8.26 35.05 -50.52
C PHE A 257 8.53 36.51 -50.87
N TYR A 258 9.73 36.74 -51.38
CA TYR A 258 10.08 38.00 -52.02
C TYR A 258 10.15 37.83 -53.53
N TRP A 259 9.82 38.90 -54.24
CA TRP A 259 9.83 38.94 -55.70
C TRP A 259 10.59 40.16 -56.16
N ILE A 260 11.47 40.03 -57.15
CA ILE A 260 12.32 41.09 -57.66
C ILE A 260 12.46 40.92 -59.18
N LYS A 261 12.28 42.00 -59.94
CA LYS A 261 12.47 41.99 -61.39
C LYS A 261 12.98 43.34 -61.91
N GLU A 262 13.95 43.30 -62.81
CA GLU A 262 14.43 44.45 -63.57
C GLU A 262 13.85 44.39 -64.99
N MET A 263 13.15 45.45 -65.42
CA MET A 263 12.59 45.59 -66.77
C MET A 263 12.92 46.97 -67.33
N GLY A 264 13.92 47.04 -68.20
CA GLY A 264 14.39 48.32 -68.75
C GLY A 264 14.90 49.23 -67.65
N ASN A 265 14.33 50.43 -67.53
CA ASN A 265 14.70 51.43 -66.51
C ASN A 265 13.90 51.30 -65.20
N LYS A 266 13.13 50.22 -65.03
CA LYS A 266 12.27 50.01 -63.86
C LYS A 266 12.72 48.80 -63.07
N LEU A 267 12.81 48.98 -61.76
CA LEU A 267 13.11 47.94 -60.78
C LEU A 267 11.86 47.68 -59.95
N TYR A 268 11.34 46.47 -60.03
CA TYR A 268 10.20 46.03 -59.26
C TYR A 268 10.63 45.11 -58.13
N PHE A 269 9.99 45.25 -56.97
CA PHE A 269 10.21 44.37 -55.83
C PHE A 269 8.99 44.31 -54.93
N SER A 270 8.81 43.16 -54.27
CA SER A 270 7.66 42.88 -53.43
C SER A 270 8.02 41.96 -52.28
N VAL A 271 7.37 42.16 -51.14
CA VAL A 271 7.24 41.16 -50.09
C VAL A 271 5.81 40.67 -50.09
N VAL A 272 5.62 39.36 -50.13
CA VAL A 272 4.32 38.70 -50.19
C VAL A 272 4.22 37.72 -49.04
N ASP A 273 3.12 37.82 -48.32
CA ASP A 273 2.72 37.01 -47.18
C ASP A 273 1.48 36.21 -47.57
N CYS A 274 1.63 34.89 -47.69
CA CYS A 274 0.54 34.03 -48.13
C CYS A 274 -0.18 33.46 -46.91
N THR A 275 -1.51 33.33 -47.00
CA THR A 275 -2.29 32.73 -45.92
C THR A 275 -1.82 31.30 -45.63
N GLY A 276 -1.47 31.05 -44.37
CA GLY A 276 -1.03 29.75 -43.89
C GLY A 276 0.47 29.53 -44.08
N HIS A 277 1.04 28.65 -43.25
CA HIS A 277 2.46 28.31 -43.28
C HIS A 277 2.67 26.85 -43.69
N GLY A 278 3.92 26.45 -43.93
CA GLY A 278 4.25 25.10 -44.36
C GLY A 278 3.77 24.80 -45.78
N VAL A 279 3.27 23.58 -46.02
CA VAL A 279 3.00 23.08 -47.39
C VAL A 279 1.93 23.90 -48.14
N PRO A 280 0.75 24.22 -47.56
CA PRO A 280 -0.27 25.02 -48.28
C PRO A 280 0.24 26.42 -48.63
N GLY A 281 0.92 27.09 -47.68
CA GLY A 281 1.55 28.39 -47.90
C GLY A 281 2.58 28.33 -49.04
N ALA A 282 3.42 27.30 -49.08
CA ALA A 282 4.42 27.14 -50.14
C ALA A 282 3.81 26.97 -51.54
N PHE A 283 2.66 26.30 -51.66
CA PHE A 283 1.94 26.25 -52.94
C PHE A 283 1.39 27.62 -53.34
N MET A 284 0.84 28.36 -52.37
CA MET A 284 0.38 29.73 -52.60
C MET A 284 1.53 30.66 -53.03
N SER A 285 2.70 30.51 -52.43
CA SER A 285 3.90 31.27 -52.78
C SER A 285 4.29 31.04 -54.25
N ILE A 286 4.25 29.79 -54.74
CA ILE A 286 4.56 29.45 -56.13
C ILE A 286 3.50 30.02 -57.09
N ILE A 287 2.21 29.96 -56.72
CA ILE A 287 1.13 30.53 -57.53
C ILE A 287 1.27 32.06 -57.63
N GLY A 288 1.51 32.73 -56.50
CA GLY A 288 1.72 34.18 -56.44
C GLY A 288 2.94 34.59 -57.27
N PHE A 289 4.07 33.91 -57.07
CA PHE A 289 5.32 34.19 -57.79
C PHE A 289 5.16 34.08 -59.31
N ASN A 290 4.59 32.97 -59.80
CA ASN A 290 4.37 32.78 -61.23
C ASN A 290 3.35 33.75 -61.81
N SER A 291 2.34 34.14 -61.01
CA SER A 291 1.35 35.14 -61.42
C SER A 291 1.99 36.52 -61.58
N LEU A 292 2.87 36.93 -60.66
CA LEU A 292 3.64 38.18 -60.77
C LEU A 292 4.55 38.18 -61.99
N ASN A 293 5.30 37.10 -62.24
CA ASN A 293 6.12 36.97 -63.46
C ASN A 293 5.26 37.13 -64.71
N ARG A 294 4.13 36.43 -64.80
CA ARG A 294 3.22 36.53 -65.94
C ARG A 294 2.70 37.95 -66.14
N ILE A 295 2.34 38.65 -65.07
CA ILE A 295 1.77 40.00 -65.15
C ILE A 295 2.82 41.02 -65.60
N VAL A 296 4.02 40.98 -65.03
CA VAL A 296 5.05 41.99 -65.29
C VAL A 296 5.87 41.67 -66.55
N GLU A 297 6.19 40.39 -66.79
CA GLU A 297 7.02 39.99 -67.93
C GLU A 297 6.19 39.74 -69.20
N ASP A 298 5.16 38.90 -69.11
CA ASP A 298 4.40 38.48 -70.31
C ASP A 298 3.35 39.53 -70.72
N LEU A 299 2.60 40.06 -69.74
CA LEU A 299 1.56 41.06 -69.99
C LEU A 299 2.10 42.50 -69.99
N GLN A 300 3.34 42.71 -69.53
CA GLN A 300 4.01 44.02 -69.47
C GLN A 300 3.20 45.12 -68.76
N ILE A 301 2.44 44.75 -67.73
CA ILE A 301 1.68 45.72 -66.92
C ILE A 301 2.67 46.43 -65.99
N ALA A 302 2.78 47.75 -66.13
CA ALA A 302 3.80 48.55 -65.46
C ALA A 302 3.30 49.34 -64.24
N GLU A 303 1.99 49.49 -64.07
CA GLU A 303 1.39 50.25 -62.96
C GLU A 303 1.06 49.33 -61.78
N THR A 304 1.51 49.69 -60.57
CA THR A 304 1.44 48.80 -59.39
C THR A 304 0.01 48.44 -58.99
N GLY A 305 -0.96 49.34 -59.07
CA GLY A 305 -2.36 49.04 -58.73
C GLY A 305 -2.99 48.02 -59.68
N LEU A 306 -2.75 48.18 -60.99
CA LEU A 306 -3.23 47.23 -62.02
C LEU A 306 -2.56 45.86 -61.90
N VAL A 307 -1.29 45.81 -61.46
CA VAL A 307 -0.61 44.54 -61.15
C VAL A 307 -1.36 43.78 -60.05
N LEU A 308 -1.73 44.46 -58.96
CA LEU A 308 -2.48 43.84 -57.87
C LEU A 308 -3.91 43.42 -58.29
N ASP A 309 -4.60 44.23 -59.08
CA ASP A 309 -5.91 43.87 -59.64
C ASP A 309 -5.83 42.58 -60.46
N LYS A 310 -4.82 42.48 -61.32
CA LYS A 310 -4.64 41.29 -62.17
C LYS A 310 -4.16 40.08 -61.37
N LEU A 311 -3.32 40.30 -60.35
CA LEU A 311 -2.89 39.24 -59.44
C LEU A 311 -4.09 38.65 -58.70
N ASN A 312 -4.99 39.50 -58.19
CA ASN A 312 -6.24 39.07 -57.56
C ASN A 312 -7.08 38.19 -58.49
N GLU A 313 -7.26 38.60 -59.75
CA GLU A 313 -7.97 37.82 -60.75
C GLU A 313 -7.31 36.46 -61.00
N LEU A 314 -5.99 36.41 -61.20
CA LEU A 314 -5.26 35.18 -61.48
C LEU A 314 -5.27 34.20 -60.30
N VAL A 315 -5.11 34.71 -59.08
CA VAL A 315 -5.14 33.89 -57.85
C VAL A 315 -6.54 33.32 -57.62
N ILE A 316 -7.59 34.15 -57.71
CA ILE A 316 -8.99 33.69 -57.60
C ILE A 316 -9.28 32.60 -58.64
N ASN A 317 -8.87 32.80 -59.89
CA ASN A 317 -9.07 31.83 -60.97
C ASN A 317 -8.28 30.53 -60.81
N SER A 318 -7.15 30.57 -60.09
CA SER A 318 -6.31 29.40 -59.84
C SER A 318 -6.86 28.54 -58.71
N ILE A 319 -7.43 29.17 -57.66
CA ILE A 319 -7.91 28.48 -56.46
C ILE A 319 -9.38 28.04 -56.60
N ARG A 320 -10.26 28.92 -57.12
CA ARG A 320 -11.73 28.70 -57.06
C ARG A 320 -12.32 27.89 -58.20
N LYS A 321 -11.52 27.38 -59.13
CA LYS A 321 -12.03 26.58 -60.26
C LYS A 321 -12.60 25.21 -59.86
N GLN A 322 -12.45 24.78 -58.60
CA GLN A 322 -12.88 23.45 -58.13
C GLN A 322 -13.98 23.43 -57.05
N ASP A 323 -14.57 24.57 -56.68
CA ASP A 323 -15.62 24.61 -55.64
C ASP A 323 -16.98 24.09 -56.17
N LYS A 324 -17.09 22.77 -56.32
CA LYS A 324 -18.39 22.05 -56.36
C LYS A 324 -18.82 21.54 -54.97
N ASP A 325 -17.91 21.51 -53.99
CA ASP A 325 -18.13 20.83 -52.69
C ASP A 325 -18.28 21.76 -51.47
N GLY A 326 -18.47 23.07 -51.67
CA GLY A 326 -18.94 23.97 -50.59
C GLY A 326 -17.94 24.27 -49.46
N ILE A 327 -16.69 23.79 -49.53
CA ILE A 327 -15.60 24.20 -48.65
C ILE A 327 -14.89 25.37 -49.32
N SER A 328 -15.40 26.59 -49.14
CA SER A 328 -14.70 27.79 -49.61
C SER A 328 -13.36 27.92 -48.88
N VAL A 329 -12.28 27.55 -49.55
CA VAL A 329 -10.91 27.79 -49.09
C VAL A 329 -10.66 29.31 -49.15
N ARG A 330 -10.45 29.94 -48.00
CA ARG A 330 -10.18 31.38 -47.87
C ARG A 330 -8.68 31.66 -47.98
N ASP A 331 -8.02 31.01 -48.94
CA ASP A 331 -6.59 31.24 -49.16
C ASP A 331 -6.40 32.51 -49.98
N GLY A 332 -5.44 33.33 -49.57
CA GLY A 332 -5.13 34.63 -50.14
C GLY A 332 -3.69 35.03 -49.89
N MET A 333 -3.37 36.28 -50.21
CA MET A 333 -2.05 36.85 -49.92
C MET A 333 -2.15 38.34 -49.62
N ASP A 334 -1.34 38.76 -48.66
CA ASP A 334 -1.10 40.15 -48.31
C ASP A 334 0.28 40.53 -48.88
N LEU A 335 0.42 41.73 -49.42
CA LEU A 335 1.70 42.13 -50.01
C LEU A 335 1.89 43.63 -50.08
N SER A 336 3.15 44.00 -50.19
CA SER A 336 3.60 45.34 -50.56
C SER A 336 4.33 45.24 -51.89
N PHE A 337 3.86 45.95 -52.92
CA PHE A 337 4.44 45.91 -54.27
C PHE A 337 4.97 47.29 -54.65
N CYS A 338 6.25 47.35 -55.03
CA CYS A 338 6.97 48.57 -55.37
C CYS A 338 7.56 48.52 -56.78
N CYS A 339 7.58 49.68 -57.45
CA CYS A 339 8.29 49.90 -58.70
C CYS A 339 9.08 51.21 -58.59
N ILE A 340 10.39 51.16 -58.76
CA ILE A 340 11.26 52.34 -58.82
C ILE A 340 11.71 52.57 -60.26
N ASP A 341 11.49 53.76 -60.76
CA ASP A 341 12.13 54.23 -61.99
C ASP A 341 13.56 54.70 -61.67
N LEU A 342 14.56 54.07 -62.27
CA LEU A 342 15.98 54.24 -61.91
C LEU A 342 16.56 55.59 -62.38
N GLU A 343 15.95 56.25 -63.37
CA GLU A 343 16.40 57.57 -63.84
C GLU A 343 15.74 58.69 -63.04
N THR A 344 14.42 58.62 -62.87
CA THR A 344 13.64 59.68 -62.23
C THR A 344 13.58 59.55 -60.72
N LYS A 345 13.92 58.37 -60.15
CA LYS A 345 13.74 58.01 -58.74
C LYS A 345 12.29 58.14 -58.28
N MET A 346 11.34 57.98 -59.19
CA MET A 346 9.91 57.92 -58.85
C MET A 346 9.58 56.51 -58.36
N LEU A 347 9.06 56.41 -57.13
CA LEU A 347 8.52 55.19 -56.56
C LEU A 347 7.01 55.12 -56.83
N GLN A 348 6.54 53.99 -57.34
CA GLN A 348 5.15 53.59 -57.32
C GLN A 348 4.95 52.49 -56.27
N PHE A 349 3.90 52.60 -55.47
CA PHE A 349 3.53 51.64 -54.44
C PHE A 349 2.04 51.30 -54.49
N SER A 350 1.74 50.01 -54.36
CA SER A 350 0.41 49.50 -54.05
C SER A 350 0.54 48.35 -53.06
N GLY A 351 -0.39 48.24 -52.12
CA GLY A 351 -0.34 47.20 -51.10
C GLY A 351 -1.71 46.62 -50.81
N ALA A 352 -1.71 45.32 -50.49
CA ALA A 352 -2.84 44.54 -49.99
C ALA A 352 -2.55 44.22 -48.52
N ASN A 353 -3.24 44.89 -47.59
CA ASN A 353 -3.07 44.88 -46.13
C ASN A 353 -1.69 45.31 -45.58
N ASN A 354 -0.59 45.13 -46.32
CA ASN A 354 0.78 45.44 -45.89
C ASN A 354 1.25 46.80 -46.42
N SER A 355 1.53 47.72 -45.48
CA SER A 355 1.89 49.12 -45.75
C SER A 355 3.39 49.30 -46.01
N LEU A 356 3.74 50.37 -46.73
CA LEU A 356 5.13 50.73 -46.99
C LEU A 356 5.66 51.72 -45.97
N TYR A 357 6.88 51.50 -45.46
CA TYR A 357 7.59 52.48 -44.62
C TYR A 357 8.74 53.13 -45.39
N ILE A 358 8.82 54.46 -45.33
CA ILE A 358 9.93 55.25 -45.88
C ILE A 358 10.54 56.06 -44.73
N LEU A 359 11.84 55.89 -44.50
CA LEU A 359 12.63 56.67 -43.56
C LEU A 359 13.38 57.78 -44.32
N ARG A 360 13.13 59.03 -43.92
CA ARG A 360 13.71 60.23 -44.53
C ARG A 360 14.31 61.15 -43.48
N ALA A 361 15.50 61.72 -43.75
CA ALA A 361 16.09 62.70 -42.85
C ALA A 361 15.21 63.96 -42.75
N THR A 362 15.02 64.50 -41.54
CA THR A 362 14.17 65.69 -41.30
C THR A 362 14.65 66.94 -42.04
N SER A 363 15.94 67.00 -42.40
CA SER A 363 16.53 68.10 -43.18
C SER A 363 15.99 68.20 -44.61
N ASN A 364 15.46 67.11 -45.17
CA ASN A 364 15.04 67.04 -46.56
C ASN A 364 13.51 67.00 -46.72
N ASP A 365 12.77 67.35 -45.68
CA ASP A 365 11.32 67.16 -45.64
C ASP A 365 10.59 68.04 -46.67
N ARG A 366 9.71 67.39 -47.45
CA ARG A 366 8.67 68.03 -48.26
C ARG A 366 7.38 67.27 -47.95
N ALA A 367 6.37 68.02 -47.51
CA ALA A 367 5.15 67.55 -46.86
C ALA A 367 4.16 66.83 -47.78
N ASP A 368 4.57 65.72 -48.41
CA ASP A 368 3.74 64.98 -49.37
C ASP A 368 3.10 63.71 -48.77
N ILE A 369 3.61 63.19 -47.64
CA ILE A 369 3.14 61.96 -46.99
C ILE A 369 2.97 62.19 -45.48
N PRO A 370 1.93 61.63 -44.83
CA PRO A 370 1.77 61.73 -43.38
C PRO A 370 2.97 61.12 -42.63
N ILE A 371 3.56 61.91 -41.73
CA ILE A 371 4.58 61.44 -40.79
C ILE A 371 3.88 60.57 -39.74
N SER A 372 4.33 59.31 -39.64
CA SER A 372 3.82 58.33 -38.67
C SER A 372 4.57 58.46 -37.34
N MET A 373 5.91 58.58 -37.40
CA MET A 373 6.79 58.74 -36.23
C MET A 373 8.02 59.58 -36.59
N THR A 374 8.59 60.29 -35.62
CA THR A 374 9.85 61.03 -35.77
C THR A 374 10.76 60.70 -34.60
N GLU A 375 12.00 60.31 -34.88
CA GLU A 375 13.00 59.98 -33.87
C GLU A 375 14.41 60.29 -34.41
N ASN A 376 15.30 60.82 -33.57
CA ASN A 376 16.71 61.10 -33.90
C ASN A 376 16.96 61.88 -35.22
N GLY A 377 16.07 62.80 -35.60
CA GLY A 377 16.23 63.57 -36.85
C GLY A 377 15.85 62.79 -38.12
N CYS A 378 15.14 61.67 -37.98
CA CYS A 378 14.56 60.92 -39.09
C CYS A 378 13.03 60.82 -38.95
N ASN A 379 12.33 61.03 -40.06
CA ASN A 379 10.88 60.89 -40.18
C ASN A 379 10.56 59.53 -40.80
N LEU A 380 9.67 58.76 -40.15
CA LEU A 380 9.03 57.58 -40.71
C LEU A 380 7.71 57.99 -41.37
N LEU A 381 7.68 57.87 -42.69
CA LEU A 381 6.51 58.08 -43.54
C LEU A 381 5.86 56.73 -43.81
N GLU A 382 4.55 56.63 -43.60
CA GLU A 382 3.81 55.38 -43.78
C GLU A 382 2.76 55.56 -44.88
N ILE A 383 2.93 54.82 -45.98
CA ILE A 383 1.93 54.75 -47.05
C ILE A 383 1.04 53.55 -46.76
N LYS A 384 -0.21 53.82 -46.38
CA LYS A 384 -1.17 52.80 -46.02
C LYS A 384 -1.59 51.99 -47.24
N ALA A 385 -1.61 50.67 -47.08
CA ALA A 385 -2.18 49.75 -48.04
C ALA A 385 -3.71 49.78 -48.05
N ASP A 386 -4.29 49.26 -49.14
CA ASP A 386 -5.70 48.96 -49.19
C ASP A 386 -6.01 47.81 -48.23
N LYS A 387 -7.10 47.96 -47.47
CA LYS A 387 -7.55 46.93 -46.50
C LYS A 387 -8.31 45.80 -47.19
N MET A 388 -7.64 45.16 -48.14
CA MET A 388 -8.15 44.03 -48.91
C MET A 388 -6.98 43.11 -49.23
N ALA A 389 -7.23 41.80 -49.11
CA ALA A 389 -6.27 40.76 -49.47
C ALA A 389 -6.47 40.34 -50.93
N ILE A 390 -5.40 39.92 -51.59
CA ILE A 390 -5.48 39.21 -52.88
C ILE A 390 -6.09 37.83 -52.63
N GLY A 391 -7.01 37.40 -53.50
CA GLY A 391 -7.79 36.16 -53.33
C GLY A 391 -9.10 36.34 -52.56
N GLY A 392 -9.35 37.53 -52.00
CA GLY A 392 -10.55 37.86 -51.21
C GLY A 392 -11.86 37.84 -52.01
N ALA A 393 -12.97 37.44 -51.37
CA ALA A 393 -14.28 37.28 -52.02
C ALA A 393 -15.15 38.55 -52.06
N GLU A 394 -14.80 39.62 -51.36
CA GLU A 394 -15.65 40.80 -51.24
C GLU A 394 -15.30 41.91 -52.25
N ASN A 395 -16.32 42.39 -52.96
CA ASN A 395 -16.39 43.60 -53.80
C ASN A 395 -15.03 44.20 -54.22
N SER A 396 -14.55 43.79 -55.39
CA SER A 396 -13.31 44.28 -56.02
C SER A 396 -13.37 45.79 -56.26
N LYS A 397 -12.89 46.56 -55.28
CA LYS A 397 -12.36 47.88 -55.56
C LYS A 397 -10.97 47.69 -56.17
N ASN A 398 -10.62 48.54 -57.10
CA ASN A 398 -9.27 48.52 -57.67
C ASN A 398 -8.26 48.97 -56.62
N TYR A 399 -7.07 48.38 -56.63
CA TYR A 399 -5.97 48.78 -55.75
C TYR A 399 -5.46 50.18 -56.13
N GLN A 400 -5.15 51.00 -55.14
CA GLN A 400 -4.63 52.35 -55.35
C GLN A 400 -3.13 52.34 -55.68
N THR A 401 -2.75 53.07 -56.73
CA THR A 401 -1.34 53.40 -57.03
C THR A 401 -0.95 54.69 -56.32
N HIS A 402 0.02 54.61 -55.41
CA HIS A 402 0.66 55.77 -54.79
C HIS A 402 1.95 56.10 -55.52
N GLN A 403 2.22 57.39 -55.76
CA GLN A 403 3.46 57.86 -56.37
C GLN A 403 4.22 58.76 -55.40
N VAL A 404 5.51 58.50 -55.23
CA VAL A 404 6.37 59.24 -54.31
C VAL A 404 7.70 59.53 -54.99
N GLN A 405 8.13 60.79 -54.94
CA GLN A 405 9.47 61.16 -55.36
C GLN A 405 10.47 60.79 -54.25
N LEU A 406 11.36 59.84 -54.54
CA LEU A 406 12.42 59.46 -53.63
C LEU A 406 13.54 60.50 -53.64
N GLN A 407 14.14 60.68 -52.48
CA GLN A 407 15.30 61.53 -52.25
C GLN A 407 16.52 60.65 -51.96
N LYS A 408 17.70 61.25 -52.11
CA LYS A 408 18.95 60.57 -51.77
C LYS A 408 18.98 60.22 -50.29
N GLU A 409 19.42 59.01 -49.97
CA GLU A 409 19.48 58.41 -48.62
C GLU A 409 18.11 58.02 -48.01
N ASP A 410 17.01 58.10 -48.77
CA ASP A 410 15.74 57.53 -48.32
C ASP A 410 15.90 56.01 -48.16
N ALA A 411 15.41 55.46 -47.05
CA ALA A 411 15.35 54.01 -46.85
C ALA A 411 13.90 53.51 -46.89
N ILE A 412 13.65 52.48 -47.68
CA ILE A 412 12.35 51.89 -47.93
C ILE A 412 12.31 50.50 -47.28
N TYR A 413 11.25 50.21 -46.53
CA TYR A 413 11.04 48.91 -45.89
C TYR A 413 9.71 48.28 -46.28
N LEU A 414 9.79 47.03 -46.74
CA LEU A 414 8.66 46.13 -46.97
C LEU A 414 8.80 44.94 -46.02
N PHE A 415 7.68 44.44 -45.51
CA PHE A 415 7.70 43.37 -44.51
C PHE A 415 6.42 42.54 -44.54
N SER A 416 6.51 41.28 -44.11
CA SER A 416 5.37 40.43 -43.72
C SER A 416 5.03 40.62 -42.23
N ASP A 417 3.92 40.03 -41.77
CA ASP A 417 3.45 40.23 -40.40
C ASP A 417 4.29 39.51 -39.33
N GLY A 418 5.03 38.45 -39.71
CA GLY A 418 5.67 37.54 -38.77
C GLY A 418 6.70 38.20 -37.85
N TYR A 419 7.40 39.24 -38.31
CA TYR A 419 8.32 39.99 -37.43
C TYR A 419 7.56 40.70 -36.30
N ALA A 420 6.44 41.34 -36.63
CA ALA A 420 5.63 42.06 -35.64
C ALA A 420 4.84 41.09 -34.74
N ASP A 421 4.46 39.93 -35.25
CA ASP A 421 3.65 38.94 -34.56
C ASP A 421 4.43 37.97 -33.67
N GLN A 422 5.76 37.96 -33.76
CA GLN A 422 6.61 37.14 -32.90
C GLN A 422 6.38 37.42 -31.40
N PHE A 423 6.11 36.36 -30.65
CA PHE A 423 6.06 36.41 -29.20
C PHE A 423 7.44 36.33 -28.58
N GLY A 424 7.66 37.11 -27.53
CA GLY A 424 8.97 37.21 -26.90
C GLY A 424 9.05 38.22 -25.76
N GLY A 425 10.29 38.51 -25.38
CA GLY A 425 10.67 39.42 -24.32
C GLY A 425 10.27 38.95 -22.92
N PRO A 426 10.55 39.75 -21.87
CA PRO A 426 10.39 39.34 -20.47
C PRO A 426 8.96 38.98 -20.04
N LYS A 427 7.96 39.35 -20.84
CA LYS A 427 6.54 39.14 -20.57
C LYS A 427 5.85 38.23 -21.59
N GLY A 428 6.60 37.63 -22.52
CA GLY A 428 6.04 36.75 -23.57
C GLY A 428 4.94 37.42 -24.38
N LYS A 429 5.15 38.66 -24.85
CA LYS A 429 4.18 39.42 -25.65
C LYS A 429 4.61 39.47 -27.11
N LYS A 430 3.67 39.76 -28.02
CA LYS A 430 3.99 40.11 -29.41
C LYS A 430 4.98 41.28 -29.48
N PHE A 431 5.82 41.30 -30.51
CA PHE A 431 6.77 42.38 -30.75
C PHE A 431 6.04 43.69 -31.07
N MET A 432 4.98 43.60 -31.87
CA MET A 432 4.09 44.66 -32.37
C MET A 432 4.78 45.61 -33.37
N TYR A 433 4.00 46.11 -34.35
CA TYR A 433 4.47 47.07 -35.35
C TYR A 433 5.09 48.34 -34.75
N LYS A 434 4.62 48.78 -33.58
CA LYS A 434 5.18 49.95 -32.90
C LYS A 434 6.69 49.78 -32.61
N ARG A 435 7.09 48.64 -32.04
CA ARG A 435 8.51 48.38 -31.76
C ARG A 435 9.32 48.17 -33.02
N PHE A 436 8.70 47.63 -34.08
CA PHE A 436 9.37 47.47 -35.36
C PHE A 436 9.69 48.82 -36.00
N LYS A 437 8.76 49.78 -35.94
CA LYS A 437 8.98 51.17 -36.34
C LYS A 437 10.11 51.83 -35.55
N GLU A 438 10.10 51.69 -34.22
CA GLU A 438 11.16 52.20 -33.33
C GLU A 438 12.54 51.56 -33.66
N LEU A 439 12.56 50.26 -33.95
CA LEU A 439 13.79 49.54 -34.32
C LEU A 439 14.38 50.09 -35.62
N ILE A 440 13.61 50.15 -36.71
CA ILE A 440 14.13 50.61 -38.01
C ILE A 440 14.56 52.08 -37.95
N LEU A 441 13.88 52.92 -37.16
CA LEU A 441 14.29 54.30 -36.90
C LEU A 441 15.65 54.37 -36.19
N SER A 442 15.86 53.53 -35.18
CA SER A 442 17.10 53.54 -34.38
C SER A 442 18.34 53.10 -35.15
N ILE A 443 18.19 52.33 -36.23
CA ILE A 443 19.29 51.76 -37.01
C ILE A 443 19.54 52.47 -38.34
N GLN A 444 18.83 53.58 -38.61
CA GLN A 444 18.83 54.22 -39.93
C GLN A 444 20.21 54.76 -40.36
N GLU A 445 21.07 55.17 -39.41
CA GLU A 445 22.43 55.65 -39.73
C GLU A 445 23.38 54.55 -40.20
N ASN A 446 23.06 53.29 -39.91
CA ASN A 446 23.91 52.15 -40.27
C ASN A 446 23.75 51.78 -41.75
N THR A 447 24.72 51.05 -42.30
CA THR A 447 24.62 50.45 -43.64
C THR A 447 23.54 49.35 -43.68
N MET A 448 22.98 49.05 -44.86
CA MET A 448 21.91 48.05 -44.96
C MET A 448 22.34 46.65 -44.47
N SER A 449 23.62 46.29 -44.65
CA SER A 449 24.18 45.06 -44.08
C SER A 449 24.12 45.02 -42.55
N ILE A 450 24.53 46.10 -41.87
CA ILE A 450 24.50 46.19 -40.40
C ILE A 450 23.05 46.22 -39.90
N GLN A 451 22.14 46.84 -40.66
CA GLN A 451 20.72 46.81 -40.35
C GLN A 451 20.15 45.39 -40.38
N LYS A 452 20.46 44.59 -41.41
CA LYS A 452 20.07 43.17 -41.49
C LYS A 452 20.53 42.39 -40.26
N GLU A 453 21.79 42.57 -39.87
CA GLU A 453 22.35 41.92 -38.67
C GLU A 453 21.65 42.35 -37.39
N THR A 454 21.33 43.64 -37.27
CA THR A 454 20.66 44.20 -36.08
C THR A 454 19.22 43.72 -35.97
N ILE A 455 18.50 43.65 -37.09
CA ILE A 455 17.14 43.08 -37.18
C ILE A 455 17.17 41.61 -36.77
N ASN A 456 18.09 40.82 -37.34
CA ASN A 456 18.25 39.41 -36.98
C ASN A 456 18.56 39.22 -35.49
N LYS A 457 19.51 39.99 -34.96
CA LYS A 457 19.89 39.92 -33.54
C LYS A 457 18.72 40.29 -32.62
N THR A 458 18.02 41.38 -32.93
CA THR A 458 16.86 41.82 -32.14
C THR A 458 15.76 40.77 -32.15
N MET A 459 15.52 40.12 -33.29
CA MET A 459 14.56 39.04 -33.42
C MET A 459 14.94 37.83 -32.56
N LEU A 460 16.20 37.38 -32.61
CA LEU A 460 16.70 36.27 -31.80
C LEU A 460 16.63 36.57 -30.30
N ASP A 461 17.05 37.77 -29.90
CA ASP A 461 17.02 38.23 -28.51
C ASP A 461 15.58 38.37 -27.99
N TRP A 462 14.65 38.83 -28.84
CA TRP A 462 13.24 38.93 -28.48
C TRP A 462 12.59 37.56 -28.33
N LYS A 463 12.76 36.69 -29.33
CA LYS A 463 12.20 35.34 -29.36
C LYS A 463 12.70 34.49 -28.19
N GLY A 464 14.01 34.55 -27.89
CA GLY A 464 14.64 33.70 -26.89
C GLY A 464 14.37 32.22 -27.16
N ASP A 465 13.91 31.51 -26.12
CA ASP A 465 13.60 30.07 -26.19
C ASP A 465 12.21 29.75 -26.80
N LEU A 466 11.42 30.77 -27.19
CA LEU A 466 10.13 30.54 -27.83
C LEU A 466 10.30 30.13 -29.30
N ASP A 467 9.32 29.40 -29.82
CA ASP A 467 9.28 29.03 -31.23
C ASP A 467 8.91 30.23 -32.12
N GLN A 468 9.34 30.16 -33.38
CA GLN A 468 8.90 31.10 -34.40
C GLN A 468 7.43 30.82 -34.76
N ILE A 469 6.60 31.86 -34.80
CA ILE A 469 5.14 31.70 -34.92
C ILE A 469 4.68 31.82 -36.36
N ASP A 470 5.36 32.65 -37.16
CA ASP A 470 5.07 32.81 -38.57
C ASP A 470 6.33 32.98 -39.40
N ASP A 471 6.21 32.87 -40.71
CA ASP A 471 7.27 33.20 -41.66
C ASP A 471 7.63 34.68 -41.58
N ILE A 472 8.90 35.01 -41.88
CA ILE A 472 9.38 36.39 -41.77
C ILE A 472 10.12 36.78 -43.03
N CYS A 473 9.65 37.84 -43.66
CA CYS A 473 10.32 38.46 -44.80
C CYS A 473 10.37 39.98 -44.59
N VAL A 474 11.57 40.57 -44.66
CA VAL A 474 11.79 42.01 -44.61
C VAL A 474 12.79 42.42 -45.69
N ILE A 475 12.43 43.39 -46.53
CA ILE A 475 13.33 43.99 -47.52
C ILE A 475 13.59 45.42 -47.09
N GLY A 476 14.87 45.82 -47.04
CA GLY A 476 15.32 47.20 -46.88
C GLY A 476 16.07 47.68 -48.12
N VAL A 477 15.77 48.88 -48.62
CA VAL A 477 16.43 49.46 -49.80
C VAL A 477 16.76 50.93 -49.54
N ARG A 478 18.00 51.36 -49.78
CA ARG A 478 18.46 52.76 -49.64
C ARG A 478 18.82 53.38 -51.00
N VAL A 479 18.28 54.57 -51.28
CA VAL A 479 18.20 55.21 -52.62
C VAL A 479 19.25 56.28 -52.90
#